data_AF-A0A947J7F2-F1
#
_entry.id   AF-A0A947J7F2-F1
#
_cell.length_a   1.000
_cell.length_b   1.000
_cell.length_c   1.000
_cell.angle_alpha   90.00
_cell.angle_beta   90.00
_cell.angle_gamma   90.00
#
_symmetry.space_group_name_H-M   'P 1'
#
loop_
_entity.id
_entity.type
_entity.pdbx_description
1 polymer ?
#
loop_
_entity_poly.entity_id
_entity_poly.type
_entity_poly.pdbx_seq_one_letter_code
_entity_poly.pdbx_strand_id
1 'polypeptide(L)'
;MGMLHPDQIRDLARQDPLHDGGGPEWNLGYFDTIVNSHFRTLDGGTLVFYPYGAFGRCGYVVESERQEASLRRRARRLGRLSYALYLVAAFVAARFVPQIDWPVFLLIMAIGWVPDWMTARLAFWSLTRRMERATGANSPMAYWRNMGRTMHPALLALFGIFGLLMAAAGFLIYALDRDAIGLLIGAFFALLIFPYALAMWSWWRR
;
A
#
# COMPACT_ATOMS: atom_id res chain seq x y z
N MET A 1 8.90 31.44 -9.65
CA MET A 1 7.67 30.73 -9.26
C MET A 1 7.22 31.26 -7.92
N GLY A 2 6.03 31.85 -7.82
CA GLY A 2 5.48 32.26 -6.52
C GLY A 2 5.05 31.02 -5.75
N MET A 3 5.48 30.91 -4.48
CA MET A 3 4.96 29.86 -3.59
C MET A 3 3.45 30.10 -3.39
N LEU A 4 2.64 29.05 -3.58
CA LEU A 4 1.22 29.11 -3.27
C LEU A 4 1.03 29.41 -1.79
N HIS A 5 0.04 30.26 -1.46
CA HIS A 5 -0.30 30.52 -0.07
C HIS A 5 -0.82 29.22 0.58
N PRO A 6 -0.52 28.94 1.86
CA PRO A 6 -0.97 27.72 2.54
C PRO A 6 -2.48 27.46 2.46
N ASP A 7 -3.29 28.53 2.39
CA ASP A 7 -4.74 28.44 2.23
C ASP A 7 -5.15 28.03 0.81
N GLN A 8 -4.40 28.43 -0.22
CA GLN A 8 -4.62 27.97 -1.60
C GLN A 8 -4.32 26.47 -1.73
N ILE A 9 -3.30 25.97 -1.03
CA ILE A 9 -2.98 24.53 -1.00
C ILE A 9 -4.11 23.74 -0.31
N ARG A 10 -4.71 24.30 0.74
CA ARG A 10 -5.87 23.70 1.42
C ARG A 10 -7.11 23.66 0.55
N ASP A 11 -7.39 24.73 -0.19
CA ASP A 11 -8.56 24.80 -1.07
C ASP A 11 -8.39 23.89 -2.29
N LEU A 12 -7.18 23.81 -2.87
CA LEU A 12 -6.85 22.81 -3.91
C LEU A 12 -7.02 21.38 -3.41
N ALA A 13 -6.63 21.08 -2.17
CA ALA A 13 -6.82 19.74 -1.60
C ALA A 13 -8.29 19.38 -1.32
N ARG A 14 -9.20 20.36 -1.31
CA ARG A 14 -10.64 20.19 -1.03
C ARG A 14 -11.51 20.10 -2.29
N GLN A 15 -11.06 20.63 -3.43
CA GLN A 15 -11.98 20.99 -4.52
C GLN A 15 -12.31 19.92 -5.55
N ASP A 16 -11.51 18.90 -5.88
CA ASP A 16 -11.92 17.99 -6.97
C ASP A 16 -11.10 16.67 -7.10
N PRO A 17 -11.51 15.73 -7.99
CA PRO A 17 -10.95 14.40 -8.12
C PRO A 17 -9.66 14.41 -8.94
N LEU A 18 -8.54 14.18 -8.24
CA LEU A 18 -7.45 13.32 -8.69
C LEU A 18 -7.12 13.40 -10.20
N HIS A 19 -6.51 14.49 -10.66
CA HIS A 19 -5.86 14.47 -11.96
C HIS A 19 -4.45 13.86 -11.83
N ASP A 20 -4.32 12.62 -12.30
CA ASP A 20 -3.06 11.90 -12.46
C ASP A 20 -2.23 12.58 -13.58
N GLY A 21 -1.60 13.72 -13.25
CA GLY A 21 -0.71 14.44 -14.15
C GLY A 21 0.55 13.64 -14.44
N GLY A 22 0.53 12.90 -15.55
CA GLY A 22 1.63 12.08 -16.05
C GLY A 22 1.15 10.66 -16.32
N GLY A 23 0.87 10.36 -17.60
CA GLY A 23 0.42 9.03 -18.01
C GLY A 23 1.35 7.93 -17.47
N PRO A 24 0.80 6.79 -17.04
CA PRO A 24 1.58 5.73 -16.41
C PRO A 24 2.73 5.29 -17.31
N GLU A 25 3.96 5.38 -16.80
CA GLU A 25 5.06 4.53 -17.25
C GLU A 25 4.66 3.09 -16.91
N TRP A 26 3.91 2.45 -17.81
CA TRP A 26 3.59 1.03 -17.72
C TRP A 26 4.91 0.25 -17.70
N ASN A 27 5.02 -0.74 -16.81
CA ASN A 27 6.20 -1.61 -16.55
C ASN A 27 7.08 -1.27 -15.34
N LEU A 28 6.51 -0.73 -14.28
CA LEU A 28 7.22 -0.62 -13.01
C LEU A 28 7.17 -1.94 -12.24
N GLY A 29 8.31 -2.36 -11.71
CA GLY A 29 8.38 -3.54 -10.83
C GLY A 29 7.56 -3.35 -9.56
N TYR A 30 7.32 -4.44 -8.82
CA TYR A 30 6.54 -4.41 -7.57
C TYR A 30 7.02 -3.32 -6.59
N PHE A 31 8.33 -3.20 -6.38
CA PHE A 31 8.88 -2.18 -5.49
C PHE A 31 8.72 -0.75 -6.03
N ASP A 32 8.75 -0.55 -7.34
CA ASP A 32 8.56 0.76 -7.93
C ASP A 32 7.10 1.21 -7.83
N THR A 33 6.16 0.26 -7.96
CA THR A 33 4.74 0.47 -7.65
C THR A 33 4.54 0.89 -6.20
N ILE A 34 5.15 0.16 -5.24
CA ILE A 34 5.10 0.54 -3.82
C ILE A 34 5.69 1.93 -3.62
N VAL A 35 6.87 2.21 -4.19
CA VAL A 35 7.51 3.52 -4.07
C VAL A 35 6.58 4.62 -4.59
N ASN A 36 5.98 4.44 -5.76
CA ASN A 36 5.06 5.40 -6.37
C ASN A 36 3.77 5.58 -5.57
N SER A 37 3.31 4.56 -4.86
CA SER A 37 2.12 4.66 -4.01
C SER A 37 2.27 5.67 -2.86
N HIS A 38 3.51 6.06 -2.54
CA HIS A 38 3.80 7.12 -1.58
C HIS A 38 3.77 8.54 -2.17
N PHE A 39 3.72 8.70 -3.48
CA PHE A 39 3.73 10.00 -4.12
C PHE A 39 2.39 10.25 -4.80
N ARG A 40 1.96 11.51 -4.76
CA ARG A 40 0.74 11.96 -5.43
C ARG A 40 0.94 13.37 -5.92
N THR A 41 0.58 13.61 -7.17
CA THR A 41 0.50 14.96 -7.73
C THR A 41 -0.86 15.53 -7.39
N LEU A 42 -0.90 16.72 -6.79
CA LEU A 42 -2.11 17.51 -6.58
C LEU A 42 -2.43 18.34 -7.82
N ASP A 43 -3.66 18.85 -7.87
CA ASP A 43 -4.06 19.82 -8.90
C ASP A 43 -3.15 21.06 -8.81
N GLY A 44 -2.62 21.48 -9.96
CA GLY A 44 -1.55 22.49 -10.03
C GLY A 44 -0.13 21.93 -10.13
N GLY A 45 0.04 20.60 -10.18
CA GLY A 45 1.33 19.95 -10.42
C GLY A 45 2.21 19.77 -9.19
N THR A 46 1.72 20.15 -8.00
CA THR A 46 2.46 20.01 -6.74
C THR A 46 2.58 18.55 -6.35
N LEU A 47 3.81 18.05 -6.25
CA LEU A 47 4.07 16.68 -5.81
C LEU A 47 4.04 16.60 -4.27
N VAL A 48 3.30 15.63 -3.74
CA VAL A 48 3.12 15.40 -2.31
C VAL A 48 3.50 13.97 -1.95
N PHE A 49 4.27 13.83 -0.88
CA PHE A 49 4.72 12.56 -0.32
C PHE A 49 3.88 12.16 0.89
N TYR A 50 3.35 10.94 0.87
CA TYR A 50 2.61 10.28 1.94
C TYR A 50 3.41 9.08 2.44
N PRO A 51 4.08 9.17 3.61
CA PRO A 51 4.75 8.02 4.20
C PRO A 51 3.71 6.94 4.48
N TYR A 52 3.90 5.77 3.87
CA TYR A 52 2.95 4.65 3.87
C TYR A 52 1.63 4.85 3.10
N GLY A 53 1.53 5.87 2.24
CA GLY A 53 0.40 6.03 1.32
C GLY A 53 -0.93 6.28 2.04
N ALA A 54 -1.73 5.21 2.22
CA ALA A 54 -3.14 5.22 2.59
C ALA A 54 -3.51 5.77 3.99
N PHE A 55 -2.56 5.81 4.94
CA PHE A 55 -2.89 6.02 6.37
C PHE A 55 -2.41 7.36 6.95
N GLY A 56 -1.99 8.30 6.08
CA GLY A 56 -1.54 9.63 6.49
C GLY A 56 -2.65 10.68 6.46
N ARG A 57 -2.88 11.39 7.57
CA ARG A 57 -3.73 12.59 7.59
C ARG A 57 -3.09 13.80 6.91
N CYS A 58 -1.77 13.79 6.72
CA CYS A 58 -1.02 14.86 6.09
C CYS A 58 -0.03 14.30 5.07
N GLY A 59 0.01 14.95 3.91
CA GLY A 59 1.08 14.77 2.93
C GLY A 59 2.17 15.81 3.15
N TYR A 60 3.35 15.55 2.61
CA TYR A 60 4.50 16.44 2.67
C TYR A 60 4.84 16.97 1.29
N VAL A 61 4.84 18.28 1.10
CA VAL A 61 5.15 18.90 -0.20
C VAL A 61 6.59 18.61 -0.59
N VAL A 62 6.80 18.13 -1.81
CA VAL A 62 8.10 17.83 -2.38
C VAL A 62 8.54 19.02 -3.22
N GLU A 63 9.50 19.79 -2.72
CA GLU A 63 9.92 21.08 -3.27
C GLU A 63 10.98 20.95 -4.38
N SER A 64 11.65 19.80 -4.49
CA SER A 64 12.73 19.60 -5.46
C SER A 64 12.92 18.14 -5.87
N GLU A 65 13.47 17.94 -7.07
CA GLU A 65 13.84 16.62 -7.59
C GLU A 65 14.85 15.88 -6.68
N ARG A 66 15.79 16.61 -6.06
CA ARG A 66 16.76 16.03 -5.12
C ARG A 66 16.05 15.44 -3.90
N GLN A 67 15.04 16.14 -3.39
CA GLN A 67 14.23 15.68 -2.27
C GLN A 67 13.38 14.47 -2.66
N GLU A 68 12.74 14.51 -3.83
CA GLU A 68 12.01 13.39 -4.40
C GLU A 68 12.89 12.13 -4.51
N ALA A 69 14.06 12.26 -5.13
CA ALA A 69 15.01 11.16 -5.30
C ALA A 69 15.49 10.58 -3.96
N SER A 70 15.65 11.42 -2.93
CA SER A 70 15.97 10.97 -1.57
C SER A 70 14.83 10.14 -0.96
N LEU A 71 13.60 10.63 -1.05
CA LEU A 71 12.40 9.96 -0.55
C LEU A 71 12.17 8.63 -1.26
N ARG A 72 12.28 8.59 -2.60
CA ARG A 72 12.15 7.37 -3.41
C ARG A 72 13.19 6.32 -3.05
N ARG A 73 14.46 6.71 -2.90
CA ARG A 73 15.53 5.79 -2.46
C ARG A 73 15.26 5.21 -1.08
N ARG A 74 14.79 6.05 -0.14
CA ARG A 74 14.43 5.59 1.22
C ARG A 74 13.24 4.65 1.20
N ALA A 75 12.19 4.96 0.44
CA ALA A 75 11.02 4.12 0.26
C ALA A 75 11.38 2.76 -0.34
N ARG A 76 12.22 2.73 -1.38
CA ARG A 76 12.68 1.48 -2.00
C ARG A 76 13.47 0.60 -1.02
N ARG A 77 14.37 1.22 -0.25
CA ARG A 77 15.17 0.51 0.77
C ARG A 77 14.28 -0.07 1.87
N LEU A 78 13.31 0.72 2.34
CA LEU A 78 12.35 0.29 3.35
C LEU A 78 11.47 -0.84 2.82
N GLY A 79 10.88 -0.69 1.63
CA GLY A 79 10.03 -1.71 1.04
C GLY A 79 10.73 -3.06 0.86
N ARG A 80 12.01 -3.05 0.43
CA ARG A 80 12.82 -4.28 0.36
C ARG A 80 13.07 -4.90 1.73
N LEU A 81 13.36 -4.08 2.74
CA LEU A 81 13.59 -4.54 4.12
C LEU A 81 12.31 -5.12 4.72
N SER A 82 11.18 -4.40 4.65
CA SER A 82 9.88 -4.88 5.12
C SER A 82 9.50 -6.19 4.42
N TYR A 83 9.68 -6.28 3.09
CA TYR A 83 9.42 -7.52 2.35
C TYR A 83 10.29 -8.69 2.83
N ALA A 84 11.59 -8.48 3.04
CA ALA A 84 12.49 -9.52 3.57
C ALA A 84 12.07 -9.96 4.98
N LEU A 85 11.69 -9.01 5.84
CA LEU A 85 11.18 -9.32 7.19
C LEU A 85 9.87 -10.11 7.13
N TYR A 86 8.97 -9.76 6.20
CA TYR A 86 7.73 -10.53 6.00
C TYR A 86 8.00 -11.95 5.53
N LEU A 87 8.98 -12.18 4.65
CA LEU A 87 9.38 -13.53 4.25
C LEU A 87 9.94 -14.35 5.43
N VAL A 88 10.80 -13.75 6.25
CA VAL A 88 11.32 -14.41 7.45
C VAL A 88 10.19 -14.70 8.44
N ALA A 89 9.30 -13.73 8.69
CA ALA A 89 8.15 -13.91 9.55
C ALA A 89 7.20 -15.01 9.03
N ALA A 90 6.94 -15.06 7.72
CA ALA A 90 6.13 -16.09 7.09
C ALA A 90 6.77 -17.47 7.21
N PHE A 91 8.09 -17.58 7.03
CA PHE A 91 8.84 -18.84 7.20
C PHE A 91 8.78 -19.33 8.66
N VAL A 92 9.03 -18.43 9.62
CA VAL A 92 8.92 -18.73 11.05
C VAL A 92 7.49 -19.14 11.38
N ALA A 93 6.49 -18.36 10.95
CA ALA A 93 5.09 -18.66 11.14
C ALA A 93 4.76 -20.05 10.58
N ALA A 94 5.14 -20.39 9.35
CA ALA A 94 4.88 -21.71 8.77
C ALA A 94 5.44 -22.87 9.64
N ARG A 95 6.53 -22.64 10.37
CA ARG A 95 7.14 -23.65 11.25
C ARG A 95 6.43 -23.82 12.61
N PHE A 96 5.81 -22.76 13.12
CA PHE A 96 5.23 -22.71 14.48
C PHE A 96 3.70 -22.55 14.51
N VAL A 97 3.08 -22.10 13.42
CA VAL A 97 1.63 -21.92 13.28
C VAL A 97 0.81 -23.17 13.61
N PRO A 98 1.25 -24.42 13.31
CA PRO A 98 0.51 -25.60 13.74
C PRO A 98 0.31 -25.73 15.26
N GLN A 99 1.03 -24.94 16.07
CA GLN A 99 1.00 -24.96 17.53
C GLN A 99 0.39 -23.68 18.14
N ILE A 100 0.02 -22.69 17.31
CA ILE A 100 -0.45 -21.39 17.77
C ILE A 100 -1.97 -21.32 17.60
N ASP A 101 -2.69 -21.06 18.69
CA ASP A 101 -4.13 -20.84 18.64
C ASP A 101 -4.48 -19.61 17.78
N TRP A 102 -5.59 -19.68 17.04
CA TRP A 102 -5.97 -18.63 16.09
C TRP A 102 -6.09 -17.22 16.69
N PRO A 103 -6.56 -16.99 17.93
CA PRO A 103 -6.63 -15.63 18.47
C PRO A 103 -5.22 -15.06 18.64
N VAL A 104 -4.27 -15.91 19.00
CA VAL A 104 -2.86 -15.56 19.12
C VAL A 104 -2.27 -15.28 17.74
N PHE A 105 -2.60 -16.09 16.73
CA PHE A 105 -2.16 -15.84 15.35
C PHE A 105 -2.70 -14.50 14.80
N LEU A 106 -4.00 -14.23 14.95
CA LEU A 106 -4.58 -12.95 14.51
C LEU A 106 -4.01 -11.78 15.31
N LEU A 107 -3.77 -11.95 16.61
CA LEU A 107 -3.11 -10.95 17.44
C LEU A 107 -1.68 -10.68 16.94
N ILE A 108 -0.89 -11.72 16.62
CA ILE A 108 0.45 -11.56 16.03
C ILE A 108 0.38 -10.84 14.70
N MET A 109 -0.56 -11.17 13.82
CA MET A 109 -0.75 -10.51 12.54
C MET A 109 -1.15 -9.03 12.71
N ALA A 110 -2.11 -8.74 13.59
CA ALA A 110 -2.55 -7.39 13.89
C ALA A 110 -1.42 -6.57 14.54
N ILE A 111 -0.68 -7.16 15.47
CA ILE A 111 0.50 -6.54 16.07
C ILE A 111 1.53 -6.30 14.99
N GLY A 112 1.84 -7.25 14.10
CA GLY A 112 2.88 -7.11 13.07
C GLY A 112 2.70 -5.92 12.12
N TRP A 113 1.45 -5.49 11.88
CA TRP A 113 1.16 -4.31 11.07
C TRP A 113 1.58 -2.99 11.75
N VAL A 114 1.52 -2.93 13.09
CA VAL A 114 1.83 -1.71 13.84
C VAL A 114 3.33 -1.36 13.78
N PRO A 115 4.29 -2.28 14.06
CA PRO A 115 5.71 -2.06 13.85
C PRO A 115 6.08 -1.72 12.42
N ASP A 116 5.42 -2.28 11.40
CA ASP A 116 5.76 -1.90 10.02
C ASP A 116 5.36 -0.45 9.73
N TRP A 117 4.15 -0.05 10.16
CA TRP A 117 3.72 1.34 10.08
C TRP A 117 4.62 2.29 10.90
N MET A 118 4.97 1.91 12.14
CA MET A 118 5.86 2.70 13.00
C MET A 118 7.28 2.80 12.42
N THR A 119 7.83 1.69 11.94
CA THR A 119 9.15 1.63 11.30
C THR A 119 9.17 2.54 10.08
N ALA A 120 8.14 2.51 9.24
CA ALA A 120 8.02 3.42 8.12
C ALA A 120 7.99 4.87 8.58
N ARG A 121 7.15 5.18 9.58
CA ARG A 121 7.03 6.54 10.12
C ARG A 121 8.35 7.08 10.63
N LEU A 122 9.09 6.27 11.40
CA LEU A 122 10.41 6.62 11.93
C LEU A 122 11.46 6.72 10.81
N ALA A 123 11.42 5.81 9.83
CA ALA A 123 12.37 5.79 8.71
C ALA A 123 12.29 7.03 7.83
N PHE A 124 11.12 7.67 7.72
CA PHE A 124 10.90 8.91 6.99
C PHE A 124 10.93 10.17 7.87
N TRP A 125 10.85 10.03 9.19
CA TRP A 125 10.74 11.17 10.11
C TRP A 125 11.82 12.24 9.87
N SER A 126 13.08 11.83 9.74
CA SER A 126 14.20 12.75 9.52
C SER A 126 14.10 13.54 8.22
N LEU A 127 13.49 12.95 7.18
CA LEU A 127 13.27 13.57 5.87
C LEU A 127 12.04 14.49 5.88
N THR A 128 10.96 14.08 6.57
CA THR A 128 9.67 14.79 6.53
C THR A 128 9.50 15.87 7.58
N ARG A 129 10.28 15.87 8.67
CA ARG A 129 10.06 16.76 9.82
C ARG A 129 10.17 18.27 9.49
N ARG A 130 10.89 18.64 8.43
CA ARG A 130 11.07 20.03 7.97
C ARG A 130 10.27 20.37 6.71
N MET A 131 9.57 19.39 6.14
CA MET A 131 8.80 19.59 4.92
C MET A 131 7.49 20.32 5.24
N GLU A 132 7.06 21.18 4.33
CA GLU A 132 5.72 21.76 4.38
C GLU A 132 4.66 20.65 4.33
N ARG A 133 3.58 20.81 5.11
CA ARG A 133 2.50 19.83 5.19
C ARG A 133 1.32 20.28 4.35
N ALA A 134 0.94 19.45 3.37
CA ALA A 134 -0.33 19.59 2.69
C ALA A 134 -1.43 18.91 3.51
N THR A 135 -2.49 19.66 3.83
CA THR A 135 -3.67 19.11 4.51
C THR A 135 -4.61 18.53 3.46
N GLY A 136 -4.40 17.26 3.13
CA GLY A 136 -5.26 16.49 2.24
C GLY A 136 -5.24 15.04 2.69
N ALA A 137 -6.38 14.52 3.14
CA ALA A 137 -6.49 13.14 3.55
C ALA A 137 -6.24 12.25 2.33
N ASN A 138 -5.26 11.34 2.43
CA ASN A 138 -5.16 10.29 1.44
C ASN A 138 -6.22 9.25 1.79
N SER A 139 -7.18 9.02 0.90
CA SER A 139 -8.15 7.95 1.12
C SER A 139 -7.46 6.61 0.84
N PRO A 140 -7.75 5.55 1.62
CA PRO A 140 -7.26 4.21 1.30
C PRO A 140 -7.62 3.80 -0.13
N MET A 141 -8.77 4.24 -0.62
CA MET A 141 -9.21 3.99 -2.00
C MET A 141 -8.31 4.68 -3.04
N ALA A 142 -7.82 5.90 -2.78
CA ALA A 142 -6.90 6.59 -3.69
C ALA A 142 -5.56 5.87 -3.79
N TYR A 143 -5.07 5.33 -2.66
CA TYR A 143 -3.86 4.50 -2.64
C TYR A 143 -4.02 3.23 -3.48
N TRP A 144 -5.11 2.48 -3.29
CA TRP A 144 -5.37 1.27 -4.08
C TRP A 144 -5.59 1.57 -5.56
N ARG A 145 -6.23 2.70 -5.88
CA ARG A 145 -6.38 3.16 -7.27
C ARG A 145 -5.04 3.43 -7.92
N ASN A 146 -4.14 4.13 -7.24
CA ASN A 146 -2.79 4.39 -7.73
C ASN A 146 -2.01 3.09 -7.94
N MET A 147 -2.11 2.13 -6.99
CA MET A 147 -1.54 0.79 -7.18
C MET A 147 -2.08 0.10 -8.43
N GLY A 148 -3.41 0.07 -8.62
CA GLY A 148 -4.02 -0.56 -9.80
C GLY A 148 -3.54 0.05 -11.11
N ARG A 149 -3.35 1.38 -11.16
CA ARG A 149 -2.87 2.09 -12.35
C ARG A 149 -1.38 1.89 -12.65
N THR A 150 -0.56 1.70 -11.62
CA THR A 150 0.91 1.65 -11.77
C THR A 150 1.49 0.24 -11.75
N MET A 151 0.76 -0.73 -11.21
CA MET A 151 1.22 -2.10 -11.13
C MET A 151 1.19 -2.80 -12.49
N HIS A 152 2.23 -3.58 -12.78
CA HIS A 152 2.27 -4.40 -13.98
C HIS A 152 1.07 -5.39 -14.01
N PRO A 153 0.36 -5.54 -15.15
CA PRO A 153 -0.83 -6.39 -15.22
C PRO A 153 -0.52 -7.84 -14.82
N ALA A 154 0.62 -8.41 -15.22
CA ALA A 154 1.00 -9.76 -14.80
C ALA A 154 1.06 -9.92 -13.26
N LEU A 155 1.47 -8.89 -12.51
CA LEU A 155 1.48 -8.94 -11.05
C LEU A 155 0.06 -8.86 -10.47
N LEU A 156 -0.81 -8.01 -11.04
CA LEU A 156 -2.22 -7.96 -10.65
C LEU A 156 -2.93 -9.29 -10.92
N ALA A 157 -2.67 -9.91 -12.08
CA ALA A 157 -3.19 -11.23 -12.42
C ALA A 157 -2.66 -12.29 -11.46
N LEU A 158 -1.37 -12.26 -11.12
CA LEU A 158 -0.77 -13.16 -10.14
C LEU A 158 -1.44 -13.02 -8.77
N PHE A 159 -1.69 -11.80 -8.28
CA PHE A 159 -2.41 -11.58 -7.03
C PHE A 159 -3.85 -12.08 -7.08
N GLY A 160 -4.55 -11.88 -8.20
CA GLY A 160 -5.90 -12.40 -8.40
C GLY A 160 -5.95 -13.93 -8.39
N ILE A 161 -5.07 -14.59 -9.15
CA ILE A 161 -4.96 -16.05 -9.20
C ILE A 161 -4.58 -16.60 -7.82
N PHE A 162 -3.58 -16.02 -7.17
CA PHE A 162 -3.18 -16.42 -5.83
C PHE A 162 -4.33 -16.29 -4.82
N GLY A 163 -5.05 -15.17 -4.84
CA GLY A 163 -6.22 -14.96 -3.98
C GLY A 163 -7.30 -16.02 -4.22
N LEU A 164 -7.59 -16.34 -5.48
CA LEU A 164 -8.56 -17.38 -5.83
C LEU A 164 -8.12 -18.78 -5.37
N LEU A 165 -6.85 -19.14 -5.59
CA LEU A 165 -6.30 -20.43 -5.17
C LEU A 165 -6.33 -20.60 -3.65
N MET A 166 -5.94 -19.56 -2.90
CA MET A 166 -5.99 -19.57 -1.44
C MET A 166 -7.43 -19.65 -0.92
N ALA A 167 -8.37 -18.96 -1.58
CA ALA A 167 -9.78 -19.06 -1.25
C ALA A 167 -10.31 -20.49 -1.45
N ALA A 168 -10.02 -21.10 -2.62
CA ALA A 168 -10.42 -22.46 -2.95
C ALA A 168 -9.80 -23.49 -1.99
N ALA A 169 -8.52 -23.34 -1.67
CA ALA A 169 -7.83 -24.20 -0.70
C ALA A 169 -8.47 -24.11 0.70
N GLY A 170 -8.79 -22.90 1.17
CA GLY A 170 -9.49 -22.70 2.44
C GLY A 170 -10.86 -23.39 2.45
N PHE A 171 -11.68 -23.16 1.43
CA PHE A 171 -12.99 -23.81 1.34
C PHE A 171 -12.89 -25.33 1.21
N LEU A 172 -11.86 -25.86 0.54
CA LEU A 172 -11.61 -27.30 0.44
C LEU A 172 -11.29 -27.90 1.82
N ILE A 173 -10.41 -27.27 2.59
CA ILE A 173 -10.10 -27.69 3.97
C ILE A 173 -11.39 -27.72 4.81
N TYR A 174 -12.23 -26.68 4.71
CA TYR A 174 -13.51 -26.67 5.40
C TYR A 174 -14.46 -27.78 4.91
N ALA A 175 -14.51 -28.05 3.62
CA ALA A 175 -15.38 -29.09 3.07
C ALA A 175 -14.98 -30.50 3.53
N LEU A 176 -13.67 -30.77 3.63
CA LEU A 176 -13.11 -32.06 4.02
C LEU A 176 -13.19 -32.28 5.54
N ASP A 177 -12.72 -31.32 6.33
CA ASP A 177 -12.50 -31.50 7.77
C ASP A 177 -13.53 -30.76 8.64
N ARG A 178 -14.44 -29.99 8.02
CA ARG A 178 -15.35 -29.03 8.70
C ARG A 178 -14.60 -28.02 9.57
N ASP A 179 -13.32 -27.81 9.28
CA ASP A 179 -12.46 -26.91 10.02
C ASP A 179 -12.81 -25.45 9.71
N ALA A 180 -13.33 -24.74 10.71
CA ALA A 180 -13.66 -23.32 10.63
C ALA A 180 -12.48 -22.45 10.17
N ILE A 181 -11.24 -22.90 10.38
CA ILE A 181 -10.03 -22.24 9.89
C ILE A 181 -10.02 -22.20 8.35
N GLY A 182 -10.31 -23.33 7.71
CA GLY A 182 -10.44 -23.39 6.26
C GLY A 182 -11.48 -22.40 5.74
N LEU A 183 -12.64 -22.30 6.42
CA LEU A 183 -13.71 -21.38 6.03
C LEU A 183 -13.28 -19.92 6.16
N LEU A 184 -12.60 -19.56 7.26
CA LEU A 184 -12.13 -18.20 7.50
C LEU A 184 -11.03 -17.79 6.51
N ILE A 185 -10.08 -18.68 6.20
CA ILE A 185 -9.06 -18.45 5.16
C ILE A 185 -9.76 -18.27 3.81
N GLY A 186 -10.66 -19.19 3.48
CA GLY A 186 -11.48 -19.17 2.27
C GLY A 186 -12.18 -17.82 2.09
N ALA A 187 -12.92 -17.40 3.12
CA ALA A 187 -13.66 -16.15 3.16
C ALA A 187 -12.74 -14.91 3.12
N PHE A 188 -11.64 -14.89 3.86
CA PHE A 188 -10.68 -13.77 3.86
C PHE A 188 -10.14 -13.52 2.45
N PHE A 189 -9.66 -14.56 1.78
CA PHE A 189 -9.14 -14.40 0.43
C PHE A 189 -10.23 -14.11 -0.61
N ALA A 190 -11.42 -14.71 -0.48
CA ALA A 190 -12.55 -14.49 -1.39
C ALA A 190 -13.21 -13.11 -1.25
N LEU A 191 -13.29 -12.56 -0.03
CA LEU A 191 -13.99 -11.31 0.25
C LEU A 191 -13.06 -10.09 0.32
N LEU A 192 -11.78 -10.30 0.64
CA LEU A 192 -10.82 -9.22 0.78
C LEU A 192 -9.85 -9.18 -0.41
N ILE A 193 -8.99 -10.19 -0.53
CA ILE A 193 -7.84 -10.14 -1.45
C ILE A 193 -8.28 -10.19 -2.93
N PHE A 194 -9.15 -11.13 -3.28
CA PHE A 194 -9.60 -11.30 -4.65
C PHE A 194 -10.40 -10.08 -5.17
N PRO A 195 -11.39 -9.54 -4.42
CA PRO A 195 -12.07 -8.31 -4.82
C PRO A 195 -11.14 -7.11 -4.92
N TYR A 196 -10.11 -7.00 -4.06
CA TYR A 196 -9.10 -5.96 -4.20
C TYR A 196 -8.29 -6.10 -5.49
N ALA A 197 -7.87 -7.31 -5.86
CA ALA A 197 -7.17 -7.56 -7.11
C ALA A 197 -8.05 -7.21 -8.33
N LEU A 198 -9.34 -7.58 -8.30
CA LEU A 198 -10.30 -7.22 -9.35
C LEU A 198 -10.53 -5.70 -9.45
N ALA A 199 -10.67 -5.02 -8.30
CA ALA A 199 -10.82 -3.57 -8.27
C ALA A 199 -9.58 -2.90 -8.88
N MET A 200 -8.38 -3.33 -8.48
CA MET A 200 -7.12 -2.83 -9.05
C MET A 200 -7.01 -3.09 -10.56
N TRP A 201 -7.40 -4.28 -11.01
CA TRP A 201 -7.45 -4.63 -12.44
C TRP A 201 -8.41 -3.74 -13.23
N SER A 202 -9.57 -3.40 -12.65
CA SER A 202 -10.54 -2.52 -13.29
C SER A 202 -10.02 -1.10 -13.49
N TRP A 203 -9.17 -0.61 -12.58
CA TRP A 203 -8.52 0.68 -12.69
C TRP A 203 -7.34 0.68 -13.65
N TRP A 204 -6.63 -0.45 -13.75
CA TRP A 204 -5.56 -0.63 -14.74
C TRP A 204 -6.05 -0.45 -16.19
N ARG A 205 -7.29 -0.89 -16.48
CA ARG A 205 -7.88 -0.81 -17.84
C ARG A 205 -8.36 0.59 -18.25
N ARG A 206 -8.42 1.55 -17.33
CA ARG A 206 -8.95 2.90 -17.57
C ARG A 206 -7.82 3.89 -17.75
#